data_AF-A0A385JMQ0-F1
#
_entry.id   AF-A0A385JMQ0-F1
#
_cell.length_a   1.000
_cell.length_b   1.000
_cell.length_c   1.000
_cell.angle_alpha   90.00
_cell.angle_beta   90.00
_cell.angle_gamma   90.00
#
_symmetry.space_group_name_H-M   'P 1'
#
loop_
_entity.id
_entity.type
_entity.pdbx_description
1 polymer ?
#
loop_
_entity_poly.entity_id
_entity_poly.type
_entity_poly.pdbx_seq_one_letter_code
_entity_poly.pdbx_strand_id
1 'polypeptide(L)'
;MMIKNLKYDPFIIMFFLLYVLYSIKSGFFSLIINNEFIFQIKNFINVFLIISSVTSAFLLSKTRTKFYLAIFTILSIIGLFFFSNKSYLGFLLIISMLILASKIKWENILKIIIFSNIITIIFICFSAYFSEYYFLEDDRFGERFTAGFDNPNTLGQYSLMLFTVTALFSELKIKEITTRLFIVSVIFIIILTILYLTYSRTSLLLSVLFYFLFLICTIYKKSNQFLPRKKIKTLLFLFSFSIIIIQFYFILFFKIDSFLYEVNDLLTSRLWFGNILFNSIGFPNFFIGTNIEEYLPIDFYFIQIIYSFGLIPFSILYFMITKKFFNTKITLLMGCTLFVMLLETMTETYFSVPFYSIALFIIYSKKI
;
A
#
# COMPACT_ATOMS: atom_id res chain seq x y z
N MET A 1 -22.80 -22.73 6.44
CA MET A 1 -23.85 -22.89 5.41
C MET A 1 -23.16 -23.20 4.09
N MET A 2 -23.69 -24.18 3.34
CA MET A 2 -23.01 -24.93 2.27
C MET A 2 -22.47 -24.05 1.12
N ILE A 3 -21.14 -23.98 0.98
CA ILE A 3 -20.46 -23.70 -0.29
C ILE A 3 -19.84 -25.03 -0.74
N LYS A 4 -20.64 -25.96 -1.25
CA LYS A 4 -20.12 -27.27 -1.71
C LYS A 4 -20.17 -27.50 -3.22
N ASN A 5 -20.83 -26.64 -4.00
CA ASN A 5 -20.97 -26.80 -5.45
C ASN A 5 -20.62 -25.53 -6.27
N LEU A 6 -19.59 -24.77 -5.88
CA LEU A 6 -19.03 -23.75 -6.78
C LEU A 6 -17.82 -24.34 -7.51
N LYS A 7 -17.81 -24.25 -8.85
CA LYS A 7 -16.67 -24.63 -9.71
C LYS A 7 -15.40 -23.84 -9.37
N TYR A 8 -15.55 -22.69 -8.71
CA TYR A 8 -14.48 -21.76 -8.34
C TYR A 8 -14.62 -21.31 -6.88
N ASP A 9 -13.49 -21.11 -6.21
CA ASP A 9 -13.44 -20.66 -4.80
C ASP A 9 -13.97 -19.21 -4.67
N PRO A 10 -15.04 -18.96 -3.88
CA PRO A 10 -15.65 -17.64 -3.76
C PRO A 10 -14.69 -16.60 -3.18
N PHE A 11 -13.69 -16.99 -2.38
CA PHE A 11 -12.68 -16.07 -1.90
C PHE A 11 -11.86 -15.50 -3.06
N ILE A 12 -11.50 -16.36 -4.02
CA ILE A 12 -10.71 -15.98 -5.21
C ILE A 12 -11.52 -15.03 -6.09
N ILE A 13 -12.78 -15.37 -6.37
CA ILE A 13 -13.65 -14.55 -7.23
C ILE A 13 -13.86 -13.16 -6.62
N MET A 14 -14.22 -13.08 -5.34
CA MET A 14 -14.50 -11.80 -4.69
C MET A 14 -13.23 -10.95 -4.60
N PHE A 15 -12.09 -11.56 -4.22
CA PHE A 15 -10.82 -10.83 -4.19
C PHE A 15 -10.42 -10.32 -5.58
N PHE A 16 -10.59 -11.14 -6.63
CA PHE A 16 -10.33 -10.74 -8.01
C PHE A 16 -11.18 -9.54 -8.43
N LEU A 17 -12.51 -9.63 -8.28
CA LEU A 17 -13.43 -8.56 -8.67
C LEU A 17 -13.13 -7.26 -7.94
N LEU A 18 -12.95 -7.33 -6.61
CA LEU A 18 -12.66 -6.16 -5.80
C LEU A 18 -11.30 -5.55 -6.15
N TYR A 19 -10.26 -6.37 -6.35
CA TYR A 19 -8.94 -5.87 -6.71
C TYR A 19 -8.94 -5.20 -8.09
N VAL A 20 -9.58 -5.82 -9.08
CA VAL A 20 -9.68 -5.27 -10.45
C VAL A 20 -10.46 -3.97 -10.45
N LEU A 21 -11.65 -3.95 -9.87
CA LEU A 21 -12.48 -2.74 -9.80
C LEU A 21 -11.76 -1.63 -9.03
N TYR A 22 -11.08 -1.94 -7.93
CA TYR A 22 -10.30 -0.96 -7.19
C TYR A 22 -9.08 -0.46 -7.97
N SER A 23 -8.43 -1.32 -8.75
CA SER A 23 -7.28 -0.96 -9.60
C SER A 23 -7.69 -0.02 -10.74
N ILE A 24 -8.76 -0.36 -11.46
CA ILE A 24 -9.34 0.48 -12.52
C ILE A 24 -9.82 1.81 -11.93
N LYS A 25 -10.53 1.78 -10.80
CA LYS A 25 -10.92 2.97 -10.02
C LYS A 25 -9.68 3.83 -9.74
N SER A 26 -8.61 3.25 -9.20
CA SER A 26 -7.43 4.01 -8.81
C SER A 26 -6.73 4.63 -10.01
N GLY A 27 -6.62 3.91 -11.13
CA GLY A 27 -6.03 4.42 -12.37
C GLY A 27 -6.91 5.43 -13.12
N PHE A 28 -8.23 5.23 -13.18
CA PHE A 28 -9.17 6.15 -13.84
C PHE A 28 -9.34 7.45 -13.04
N PHE A 29 -9.41 7.35 -11.71
CA PHE A 29 -9.63 8.52 -10.84
C PHE A 29 -8.36 9.26 -10.47
N SER A 30 -7.20 8.79 -10.92
CA SER A 30 -5.97 9.55 -10.94
C SER A 30 -5.75 10.27 -12.27
N LEU A 31 -6.69 10.22 -13.22
CA LEU A 31 -6.60 10.99 -14.46
C LEU A 31 -7.32 12.34 -14.28
N ILE A 32 -6.67 13.41 -14.73
CA ILE A 32 -7.26 14.75 -14.76
C ILE A 32 -8.32 14.79 -15.87
N ILE A 33 -9.57 14.50 -15.52
CA ILE A 33 -10.73 14.68 -16.40
C ILE A 33 -11.73 15.59 -15.66
N ASN A 34 -11.81 16.86 -16.07
CA ASN A 34 -12.59 17.88 -15.37
C ASN A 34 -14.09 17.76 -15.73
N ASN A 35 -14.79 16.81 -15.10
CA ASN A 35 -16.21 16.58 -15.32
C ASN A 35 -16.93 16.19 -14.01
N GLU A 36 -17.92 16.98 -13.59
CA GLU A 36 -18.72 16.74 -12.37
C GLU A 36 -19.35 15.35 -12.33
N PHE A 37 -19.72 14.80 -13.49
CA PHE A 37 -20.25 13.44 -13.61
C PHE A 37 -19.23 12.37 -13.16
N ILE A 38 -17.94 12.60 -13.41
CA ILE A 38 -16.86 11.68 -13.01
C ILE A 38 -16.70 11.69 -11.48
N PHE A 39 -16.86 12.84 -10.83
CA PHE A 39 -16.83 12.93 -9.37
C PHE A 39 -18.01 12.17 -8.71
N GLN A 40 -19.21 12.25 -9.29
CA GLN A 40 -20.36 11.47 -8.80
C GLN A 40 -20.15 9.97 -8.99
N ILE A 41 -19.65 9.54 -10.16
CA ILE A 41 -19.28 8.14 -10.41
C ILE A 41 -18.20 7.67 -9.42
N LYS A 42 -17.20 8.51 -9.11
CA LYS A 42 -16.13 8.21 -8.14
C LYS A 42 -16.69 7.87 -6.77
N ASN A 43 -17.61 8.69 -6.28
CA ASN A 43 -18.24 8.46 -4.98
C ASN A 43 -19.11 7.21 -4.99
N PHE A 44 -19.90 7.01 -6.05
CA PHE A 44 -20.71 5.80 -6.20
C PHE A 44 -19.86 4.53 -6.22
N ILE A 45 -18.79 4.48 -7.02
CA ILE A 45 -17.88 3.33 -7.11
C ILE A 45 -17.18 3.08 -5.77
N ASN A 46 -16.74 4.14 -5.07
CA ASN A 46 -16.14 3.99 -3.73
C ASN A 46 -17.11 3.34 -2.74
N VAL A 47 -18.34 3.84 -2.66
CA VAL A 47 -19.37 3.29 -1.76
C VAL A 47 -19.69 1.84 -2.13
N PHE A 48 -19.87 1.56 -3.43
CA PHE A 48 -20.12 0.21 -3.93
C PHE A 48 -18.99 -0.76 -3.57
N LEU A 49 -17.73 -0.36 -3.78
CA LEU A 49 -16.55 -1.16 -3.42
C LEU A 49 -16.46 -1.44 -1.92
N ILE A 50 -16.78 -0.46 -1.08
CA ILE A 50 -16.75 -0.64 0.38
C ILE A 50 -17.86 -1.60 0.80
N ILE A 51 -19.09 -1.39 0.34
CA ILE A 51 -20.22 -2.26 0.70
C ILE A 51 -19.96 -3.68 0.22
N SER A 52 -19.56 -3.86 -1.04
CA SER A 52 -19.26 -5.19 -1.60
C SER A 52 -18.08 -5.89 -0.90
N SER A 53 -17.02 -5.16 -0.54
CA SER A 53 -15.88 -5.73 0.19
C SER A 53 -16.25 -6.14 1.61
N VAL A 54 -16.94 -5.29 2.37
CA VAL A 54 -17.35 -5.59 3.74
C VAL A 54 -18.37 -6.73 3.76
N THR A 55 -19.38 -6.70 2.89
CA THR A 55 -20.40 -7.76 2.82
C THR A 55 -19.79 -9.11 2.43
N SER A 56 -18.94 -9.17 1.41
CA SER A 56 -18.28 -10.41 0.99
C SER A 56 -17.35 -10.96 2.10
N ALA A 57 -16.54 -10.10 2.72
CA ALA A 57 -15.68 -10.48 3.83
C ALA A 57 -16.50 -10.95 5.05
N PHE A 58 -17.62 -10.30 5.35
CA PHE A 58 -18.50 -10.70 6.44
C PHE A 58 -19.11 -12.08 6.16
N LEU A 59 -19.76 -12.28 5.01
CA LEU A 59 -20.45 -13.53 4.65
C LEU A 59 -19.51 -14.74 4.65
N LEU A 60 -18.29 -14.58 4.13
CA LEU A 60 -17.34 -15.67 3.95
C LEU A 60 -16.49 -15.98 5.19
N SER A 61 -16.43 -15.07 6.17
CA SER A 61 -15.52 -15.21 7.31
C SER A 61 -16.10 -15.98 8.51
N LYS A 62 -15.22 -16.38 9.44
CA LYS A 62 -15.58 -17.08 10.69
C LYS A 62 -16.20 -16.12 11.71
N THR A 63 -16.92 -16.63 12.71
CA THR A 63 -17.57 -15.82 13.75
C THR A 63 -16.63 -14.82 14.45
N ARG A 64 -15.41 -15.25 14.79
CA ARG A 64 -14.41 -14.36 15.42
C ARG A 64 -13.99 -13.19 14.50
N THR A 65 -13.75 -13.47 13.22
CA THR A 65 -13.37 -12.43 12.24
C THR A 65 -14.54 -11.49 11.91
N LYS A 66 -15.78 -12.00 11.93
CA LYS A 66 -16.99 -11.19 11.80
C LYS A 66 -17.10 -10.16 12.93
N PHE A 67 -16.80 -10.57 14.16
CA PHE A 67 -16.83 -9.67 15.32
C PHE A 67 -15.84 -8.51 15.16
N TYR A 68 -14.59 -8.78 14.78
CA TYR A 68 -13.61 -7.72 14.52
C TYR A 68 -14.04 -6.79 13.38
N LEU A 69 -14.55 -7.36 12.27
CA LEU A 69 -15.03 -6.57 11.13
C LEU A 69 -16.22 -5.68 11.54
N ALA A 70 -17.14 -6.18 12.37
CA ALA A 70 -18.27 -5.41 12.88
C ALA A 70 -17.80 -4.23 13.75
N ILE A 71 -16.85 -4.44 14.66
CA ILE A 71 -16.27 -3.35 15.48
C ILE A 71 -15.66 -2.27 14.59
N PHE A 72 -14.80 -2.64 13.62
CA PHE A 72 -14.19 -1.66 12.73
C PHE A 72 -15.21 -0.94 11.85
N THR A 73 -16.29 -1.63 11.45
CA THR A 73 -17.38 -1.01 10.68
C THR A 73 -18.11 0.02 11.55
N ILE A 74 -18.43 -0.30 12.80
CA ILE A 74 -19.05 0.65 13.74
C ILE A 74 -18.14 1.86 13.98
N LEU A 75 -16.86 1.64 14.26
CA LEU A 75 -15.88 2.73 14.43
C LEU A 75 -15.81 3.62 13.18
N SER A 76 -15.88 3.04 11.99
CA SER A 76 -15.85 3.77 10.73
C SER A 76 -17.12 4.59 10.49
N ILE A 77 -18.29 4.04 10.83
CA ILE A 77 -19.57 4.75 10.78
C ILE A 77 -19.52 5.94 11.74
N ILE A 78 -19.09 5.73 12.99
CA ILE A 78 -18.97 6.80 13.98
C ILE A 78 -17.98 7.88 13.50
N GLY A 79 -16.79 7.48 13.05
CA GLY A 79 -15.76 8.37 12.53
C GLY A 79 -16.24 9.21 11.35
N LEU A 80 -17.03 8.62 10.44
CA LEU A 80 -17.56 9.31 9.27
C LEU A 80 -18.69 10.28 9.62
N PHE A 81 -19.68 9.84 10.41
CA PHE A 81 -20.85 10.67 10.71
C PHE A 81 -20.56 11.79 11.72
N PHE A 82 -19.72 11.54 12.71
CA PHE A 82 -19.47 12.52 13.78
C PHE A 82 -18.20 13.36 13.56
N PHE A 83 -17.20 12.83 12.84
CA PHE A 83 -15.90 13.50 12.68
C PHE A 83 -15.52 13.75 11.21
N SER A 84 -16.43 13.45 10.27
CA SER A 84 -16.21 13.59 8.82
C SER A 84 -14.91 12.94 8.32
N ASN A 85 -14.44 11.91 9.03
CA ASN A 85 -13.13 11.31 8.79
C ASN A 85 -13.23 10.19 7.75
N LYS A 86 -12.90 10.52 6.50
CA LYS A 86 -12.99 9.59 5.37
C LYS A 86 -11.93 8.49 5.37
N SER A 87 -10.83 8.65 6.12
CA SER A 87 -9.72 7.69 6.17
C SER A 87 -10.18 6.30 6.56
N TYR A 88 -11.17 6.19 7.44
CA TYR A 88 -11.79 4.92 7.88
C TYR A 88 -12.29 4.05 6.72
N LEU A 89 -12.76 4.66 5.63
CA LEU A 89 -13.31 3.93 4.47
C LEU A 89 -12.24 3.12 3.72
N GLY A 90 -11.05 3.70 3.53
CA GLY A 90 -9.91 3.01 2.92
C GLY A 90 -9.47 1.80 3.74
N PHE A 91 -9.44 1.96 5.07
CA PHE A 91 -9.08 0.88 5.99
C PHE A 91 -10.08 -0.27 6.01
N LEU A 92 -11.38 0.03 5.99
CA LEU A 92 -12.40 -1.02 5.87
C LEU A 92 -12.20 -1.86 4.62
N LEU A 93 -11.87 -1.21 3.50
CA LEU A 93 -11.63 -1.92 2.24
C LEU A 93 -10.38 -2.80 2.34
N ILE A 94 -9.27 -2.30 2.91
CA ILE A 94 -8.06 -3.10 3.12
C ILE A 94 -8.32 -4.27 4.06
N ILE A 95 -8.94 -4.05 5.22
CA ILE A 95 -9.25 -5.12 6.20
C ILE A 95 -10.10 -6.20 5.54
N SER A 96 -11.14 -5.80 4.79
CA SER A 96 -11.99 -6.72 4.03
C SER A 96 -11.18 -7.53 3.02
N MET A 97 -10.31 -6.88 2.26
CA MET A 97 -9.42 -7.53 1.29
C MET A 97 -8.42 -8.49 1.96
N LEU A 98 -7.89 -8.16 3.14
CA LEU A 98 -6.98 -9.04 3.89
C LEU A 98 -7.70 -10.28 4.44
N ILE A 99 -8.95 -10.13 4.88
CA ILE A 99 -9.79 -11.27 5.29
C ILE A 99 -9.96 -12.22 4.10
N LEU A 100 -10.28 -11.70 2.91
CA LEU A 100 -10.43 -12.50 1.70
C LEU A 100 -9.11 -13.18 1.30
N ALA A 101 -8.02 -12.40 1.22
CA ALA A 101 -6.68 -12.88 0.87
C ALA A 101 -6.18 -13.98 1.82
N SER A 102 -6.64 -13.99 3.08
CA SER A 102 -6.19 -14.97 4.08
C SER A 102 -6.50 -16.43 3.75
N LYS A 103 -7.42 -16.67 2.81
CA LYS A 103 -7.81 -18.00 2.33
C LYS A 103 -7.20 -18.37 1.00
N ILE A 104 -6.64 -17.41 0.29
CA ILE A 104 -6.13 -17.60 -1.07
C ILE A 104 -4.63 -17.92 -1.00
N LYS A 105 -4.21 -18.89 -1.82
CA LYS A 105 -2.79 -19.20 -1.98
C LYS A 105 -2.04 -17.99 -2.54
N TRP A 106 -0.85 -17.72 -2.01
CA TRP A 106 -0.02 -16.59 -2.46
C TRP A 106 0.20 -16.55 -3.98
N GLU A 107 0.41 -17.70 -4.62
CA GLU A 107 0.56 -17.78 -6.08
C GLU A 107 -0.68 -17.24 -6.82
N ASN A 108 -1.88 -17.55 -6.34
CA ASN A 108 -3.12 -17.09 -6.96
C ASN A 108 -3.32 -15.59 -6.72
N ILE A 109 -2.95 -15.06 -5.56
CA ILE A 109 -2.98 -13.61 -5.29
C ILE A 109 -2.06 -12.88 -6.28
N LEU A 110 -0.82 -13.34 -6.48
CA LEU A 110 0.10 -12.72 -7.44
C LEU A 110 -0.43 -12.75 -8.87
N LYS A 111 -1.02 -13.87 -9.31
CA LYS A 111 -1.66 -13.95 -10.63
C LYS A 111 -2.77 -12.91 -10.79
N ILE A 112 -3.64 -12.80 -9.78
CA ILE A 112 -4.73 -11.80 -9.77
C ILE A 112 -4.16 -10.39 -9.86
N ILE A 113 -3.15 -10.07 -9.05
CA ILE A 113 -2.53 -8.73 -9.03
C ILE A 113 -1.91 -8.40 -10.39
N ILE A 114 -1.12 -9.31 -10.99
CA ILE A 114 -0.51 -9.06 -12.30
C ILE A 114 -1.56 -8.90 -13.38
N PHE A 115 -2.53 -9.81 -13.45
CA PHE A 115 -3.57 -9.75 -14.47
C PHE A 115 -4.43 -8.49 -14.34
N SER A 116 -4.78 -8.11 -13.11
CA SER A 116 -5.47 -6.85 -12.82
C SER A 116 -4.67 -5.64 -13.27
N ASN A 117 -3.36 -5.64 -13.01
CA ASN A 117 -2.49 -4.55 -13.45
C ASN A 117 -2.36 -4.48 -14.97
N ILE A 118 -2.33 -5.61 -15.69
CA ILE A 118 -2.36 -5.60 -17.17
C ILE A 118 -3.67 -4.96 -17.67
N ILE A 119 -4.82 -5.34 -17.11
CA ILE A 119 -6.11 -4.70 -17.45
C ILE A 119 -6.06 -3.19 -17.14
N THR A 120 -5.52 -2.84 -15.98
CA THR A 120 -5.43 -1.44 -15.53
C THR A 120 -4.53 -0.63 -16.45
N ILE A 121 -3.38 -1.17 -16.88
CA ILE A 121 -2.48 -0.51 -17.83
C ILE A 121 -3.16 -0.35 -19.20
N ILE A 122 -3.85 -1.37 -19.72
CA ILE A 122 -4.59 -1.25 -20.99
C ILE A 122 -5.62 -0.12 -20.88
N PHE A 123 -6.34 -0.06 -19.75
CA PHE A 123 -7.33 0.97 -19.50
C PHE A 123 -6.70 2.36 -19.35
N ILE A 124 -5.60 2.49 -18.58
CA ILE A 124 -4.85 3.75 -18.44
C ILE A 124 -4.29 4.19 -19.78
N CYS A 125 -3.69 3.32 -20.59
CA CYS A 125 -3.18 3.67 -21.91
C CYS A 125 -4.31 4.19 -22.82
N PHE A 126 -5.48 3.55 -22.78
CA PHE A 126 -6.65 4.02 -23.50
C PHE A 126 -7.13 5.38 -22.99
N SER A 127 -7.23 5.57 -21.68
CA SER A 127 -7.72 6.83 -21.09
C SER A 127 -6.70 7.97 -21.16
N ALA A 128 -5.40 7.67 -21.06
CA ALA A 128 -4.31 8.62 -21.16
C ALA A 128 -4.25 9.23 -22.55
N TYR A 129 -4.65 8.52 -23.61
CA TYR A 129 -4.81 9.11 -24.95
C TYR A 129 -5.75 10.33 -24.97
N PHE A 130 -6.69 10.41 -24.02
CA PHE A 130 -7.62 11.52 -23.87
C PHE A 130 -7.23 12.50 -22.75
N SER A 131 -6.07 12.32 -22.11
CA SER A 131 -5.62 13.21 -21.02
C SER A 131 -5.03 14.50 -21.58
N GLU A 132 -5.38 15.62 -20.97
CA GLU A 132 -4.88 16.95 -21.34
C GLU A 132 -3.47 17.23 -20.78
N TYR A 133 -2.99 16.45 -19.79
CA TYR A 133 -1.74 16.74 -19.07
C TYR A 133 -0.87 15.48 -18.90
N TYR A 134 0.17 15.35 -19.71
CA TYR A 134 1.18 14.29 -19.57
C TYR A 134 2.38 14.69 -18.70
N PHE A 135 2.51 15.98 -18.43
CA PHE A 135 3.54 16.59 -17.61
C PHE A 135 2.91 17.58 -16.63
N LEU A 136 3.53 17.72 -15.47
CA LEU A 136 3.17 18.68 -14.44
C LEU A 136 4.39 19.57 -14.16
N GLU A 137 4.22 20.89 -14.23
CA GLU A 137 5.26 21.85 -13.86
C GLU A 137 5.47 21.86 -12.34
N ASP A 138 6.72 21.73 -11.91
CA ASP A 138 7.16 21.84 -10.52
C ASP A 138 8.30 22.87 -10.46
N ASP A 139 8.15 23.88 -9.60
CA ASP A 139 9.09 25.00 -9.45
C ASP A 139 10.55 24.54 -9.21
N ARG A 140 10.75 23.33 -8.70
CA ARG A 140 12.08 22.79 -8.36
C ARG A 140 12.70 21.92 -9.45
N PHE A 141 11.89 21.32 -10.31
CA PHE A 141 12.34 20.29 -11.26
C PHE A 141 11.94 20.58 -12.72
N GLY A 142 11.15 21.63 -12.96
CA GLY A 142 10.53 21.89 -14.25
C GLY A 142 9.42 20.89 -14.55
N GLU A 143 9.37 20.40 -15.79
CA GLU A 143 8.35 19.45 -16.23
C GLU A 143 8.62 18.04 -15.68
N ARG A 144 7.64 17.51 -14.94
CA ARG A 144 7.67 16.15 -14.38
C ARG A 144 6.68 15.27 -15.13
N PHE A 145 7.14 14.11 -15.61
CA PHE A 145 6.27 13.18 -16.32
C PHE A 145 5.23 12.58 -15.38
N THR A 146 3.96 12.64 -15.78
CA THR A 146 2.85 12.07 -15.02
C THR A 146 2.15 10.93 -15.75
N ALA A 147 2.35 10.77 -17.06
CA ALA A 147 1.60 9.81 -17.88
C ALA A 147 0.07 9.93 -17.73
N GLY A 148 -0.43 11.13 -17.46
CA GLY A 148 -1.84 11.41 -17.19
C GLY A 148 -2.26 11.29 -15.73
N PHE A 149 -1.39 10.84 -14.82
CA PHE A 149 -1.68 10.79 -13.38
C PHE A 149 -1.74 12.20 -12.76
N ASP A 150 -2.59 12.39 -11.74
CA ASP A 150 -2.73 13.65 -11.00
C ASP A 150 -1.43 14.08 -10.31
N ASN A 151 -0.55 13.12 -9.98
CA ASN A 151 0.71 13.39 -9.32
C ASN A 151 1.82 12.43 -9.80
N PRO A 152 3.01 12.95 -10.19
CA PRO A 152 4.14 12.12 -10.61
C PRO A 152 4.63 11.13 -9.54
N ASN A 153 4.46 11.44 -8.25
CA ASN A 153 4.82 10.52 -7.16
C ASN A 153 3.88 9.31 -7.11
N THR A 154 2.61 9.47 -7.49
CA THR A 154 1.65 8.35 -7.57
C THR A 154 2.06 7.36 -8.66
N LEU A 155 2.47 7.85 -9.83
CA LEU A 155 3.07 7.02 -10.88
C LEU A 155 4.36 6.35 -10.38
N GLY A 156 5.15 7.05 -9.57
CA GLY A 156 6.35 6.52 -8.93
C GLY A 156 6.08 5.30 -8.04
N GLN A 157 5.15 5.45 -7.10
CA GLN A 157 4.72 4.36 -6.21
C GLN A 157 4.14 3.18 -7.00
N TYR A 158 3.32 3.47 -8.01
CA TYR A 158 2.74 2.44 -8.87
C TYR A 158 3.82 1.64 -9.59
N SER A 159 4.84 2.32 -10.12
CA SER A 159 5.95 1.69 -10.81
C SER A 159 6.78 0.80 -9.88
N LEU A 160 7.09 1.27 -8.67
CA LEU A 160 7.78 0.46 -7.64
C LEU A 160 6.95 -0.78 -7.27
N MET A 161 5.63 -0.61 -7.07
CA MET A 161 4.69 -1.70 -6.77
C MET A 161 4.73 -2.75 -7.89
N LEU A 162 4.59 -2.36 -9.16
CA LEU A 162 4.70 -3.25 -10.31
C LEU A 162 6.04 -3.99 -10.37
N PHE A 163 7.15 -3.29 -10.10
CA PHE A 163 8.47 -3.89 -10.07
C PHE A 163 8.54 -5.03 -9.05
N THR A 164 8.08 -4.78 -7.83
CA THR A 164 8.16 -5.78 -6.77
C THR A 164 7.26 -6.99 -7.02
N VAL A 165 6.04 -6.80 -7.56
CA VAL A 165 5.14 -7.90 -7.93
C VAL A 165 5.74 -8.76 -9.03
N THR A 166 6.27 -8.13 -10.08
CA THR A 166 6.83 -8.85 -11.23
C THR A 166 8.06 -9.66 -10.82
N ALA A 167 8.94 -9.10 -9.98
CA ALA A 167 10.06 -9.82 -9.41
C ALA A 167 9.60 -11.02 -8.54
N LEU A 168 8.62 -10.83 -7.65
CA LEU A 168 8.05 -11.91 -6.82
C LEU A 168 7.39 -13.01 -7.66
N PHE A 169 6.71 -12.65 -8.74
CA PHE A 169 6.10 -13.61 -9.65
C PHE A 169 7.14 -14.38 -10.47
N SER A 170 8.20 -13.69 -10.93
CA SER A 170 9.32 -14.33 -11.61
C SER A 170 10.01 -15.36 -10.69
N GLU A 171 10.14 -15.07 -9.38
CA GLU A 171 10.71 -15.99 -8.39
C GLU A 171 9.93 -17.31 -8.32
N LEU A 172 8.59 -17.23 -8.43
CA LEU A 172 7.71 -18.39 -8.35
C LEU A 172 7.60 -19.18 -9.66
N LYS A 173 7.65 -18.50 -10.81
CA LYS A 173 7.35 -19.11 -12.12
C LYS A 173 8.58 -19.55 -12.90
N ILE A 174 9.68 -18.82 -12.77
CA ILE A 174 10.87 -19.04 -13.58
C ILE A 174 11.89 -19.79 -12.73
N LYS A 175 12.09 -21.07 -13.06
CA LYS A 175 13.05 -21.93 -12.35
C LYS A 175 14.50 -21.59 -12.70
N GLU A 176 14.75 -21.22 -13.94
CA GLU A 176 16.08 -20.92 -14.45
C GLU A 176 16.54 -19.53 -13.99
N ILE A 177 17.69 -19.48 -13.31
CA ILE A 177 18.20 -18.27 -12.66
C ILE A 177 18.56 -17.19 -13.70
N THR A 178 19.23 -17.59 -14.78
CA THR A 178 19.65 -16.72 -15.89
C THR A 178 18.46 -16.01 -16.54
N THR A 179 17.46 -16.78 -16.95
CA THR A 179 16.22 -16.26 -17.56
C THR A 179 15.49 -15.32 -16.60
N ARG A 180 15.42 -15.66 -15.31
CA ARG A 180 14.81 -14.81 -14.29
C ARG A 180 15.56 -13.49 -14.10
N LEU A 181 16.90 -13.53 -14.02
CA LEU A 181 17.73 -12.34 -13.90
C LEU A 181 17.57 -11.43 -15.12
N PHE A 182 17.58 -11.99 -16.32
CA PHE A 182 17.40 -11.24 -17.55
C PHE A 182 16.06 -10.49 -17.56
N ILE A 183 14.95 -11.19 -17.34
CA ILE A 183 13.61 -10.60 -17.35
C ILE A 183 13.47 -9.48 -16.31
N VAL A 184 13.88 -9.73 -15.06
CA VAL A 184 13.76 -8.71 -14.00
C VAL A 184 14.67 -7.51 -14.26
N SER A 185 15.84 -7.71 -14.87
CA SER A 185 16.74 -6.61 -15.22
C SER A 185 16.18 -5.73 -16.34
N VAL A 186 15.55 -6.32 -17.37
CA VAL A 186 14.86 -5.57 -18.42
C VAL A 186 13.72 -4.74 -17.82
N ILE A 187 12.89 -5.34 -16.96
CA ILE A 187 11.80 -4.64 -16.27
C ILE A 187 12.35 -3.51 -15.39
N PHE A 188 13.44 -3.76 -14.67
CA PHE A 188 14.08 -2.75 -13.83
C PHE A 188 14.54 -1.53 -14.64
N ILE A 189 15.17 -1.73 -15.81
CA ILE A 189 15.61 -0.63 -16.68
C ILE A 189 14.40 0.21 -17.15
N ILE A 190 13.32 -0.44 -17.58
CA ILE A 190 12.09 0.26 -18.00
C ILE A 190 11.54 1.10 -16.85
N ILE A 191 11.42 0.51 -15.66
CA ILE A 191 10.87 1.19 -14.48
C ILE A 191 11.79 2.33 -14.03
N LEU A 192 13.11 2.14 -14.07
CA LEU A 192 14.07 3.18 -13.72
C LEU A 192 13.95 4.40 -14.64
N THR A 193 13.76 4.19 -15.95
CA THR A 193 13.54 5.27 -16.91
C THR A 193 12.27 6.05 -16.58
N ILE A 194 11.15 5.36 -16.31
CA ILE A 194 9.90 6.01 -15.92
C ILE A 194 10.10 6.84 -14.64
N LEU A 195 10.71 6.25 -13.61
CA LEU A 195 10.95 6.90 -12.31
C LEU A 195 11.88 8.11 -12.39
N TYR A 196 12.86 8.06 -13.29
CA TYR A 196 13.73 9.19 -13.56
C TYR A 196 12.94 10.37 -14.15
N LEU A 197 12.06 10.11 -15.11
CA LEU A 197 11.22 11.13 -15.75
C LEU A 197 10.17 11.73 -14.79
N THR A 198 9.70 10.98 -13.79
CA THR A 198 8.76 11.50 -12.78
C THR A 198 9.43 12.33 -11.69
N TYR A 199 10.77 12.29 -11.59
CA TYR A 199 11.55 12.84 -10.47
C TYR A 199 11.11 12.32 -9.08
N SER A 200 10.51 11.12 -9.02
CA SER A 200 10.12 10.50 -7.75
C SER A 200 11.33 9.88 -7.03
N ARG A 201 12.04 10.70 -6.24
CA ARG A 201 13.30 10.33 -5.57
C ARG A 201 13.17 9.07 -4.70
N THR A 202 12.10 8.97 -3.89
CA THR A 202 11.87 7.82 -3.01
C THR A 202 11.70 6.54 -3.82
N SER A 203 10.75 6.52 -4.77
CA SER A 203 10.47 5.31 -5.56
C SER A 203 11.67 4.88 -6.40
N LEU A 204 12.46 5.84 -6.90
CA LEU A 204 13.71 5.58 -7.61
C LEU A 204 14.73 4.88 -6.70
N LEU A 205 15.02 5.46 -5.53
CA LEU A 205 15.99 4.90 -4.58
C LEU A 205 15.55 3.52 -4.09
N LEU A 206 14.28 3.35 -3.76
CA LEU A 206 13.72 2.07 -3.31
C LEU A 206 13.74 1.01 -4.42
N SER A 207 13.54 1.39 -5.69
CA SER A 207 13.64 0.45 -6.82
C SER A 207 15.07 -0.04 -7.01
N VAL A 208 16.05 0.86 -6.94
CA VAL A 208 17.48 0.49 -7.01
C VAL A 208 17.85 -0.45 -5.86
N LEU A 209 17.47 -0.09 -4.62
CA LEU A 209 17.69 -0.94 -3.44
C LEU A 209 17.03 -2.31 -3.59
N PHE A 210 15.78 -2.36 -4.05
CA PHE A 210 15.06 -3.62 -4.24
C PHE A 210 15.71 -4.49 -5.30
N TYR A 211 16.22 -3.92 -6.40
CA TYR A 211 16.94 -4.67 -7.43
C TYR A 211 18.21 -5.32 -6.86
N PHE A 212 19.02 -4.58 -6.09
CA PHE A 212 20.19 -5.15 -5.42
C PHE A 212 19.82 -6.30 -4.46
N LEU A 213 18.77 -6.11 -3.65
CA LEU A 213 18.26 -7.16 -2.77
C LEU A 213 17.77 -8.38 -3.55
N PHE A 214 17.11 -8.17 -4.69
CA PHE A 214 16.66 -9.22 -5.58
C PHE A 214 17.84 -10.02 -6.17
N LEU A 215 18.93 -9.36 -6.60
CA LEU A 215 20.14 -10.04 -7.08
C LEU A 215 20.73 -10.94 -6.00
N ILE A 216 20.88 -10.42 -4.78
CA ILE A 216 21.37 -11.17 -3.61
C ILE A 216 20.47 -12.38 -3.34
N CYS A 217 19.15 -12.19 -3.33
CA CYS A 217 18.19 -13.27 -3.14
C CYS A 217 18.31 -14.34 -4.23
N THR A 218 18.43 -13.92 -5.49
CA THR A 218 18.44 -14.80 -6.65
C THR A 218 19.66 -15.73 -6.66
N ILE A 219 20.81 -15.27 -6.17
CA ILE A 219 22.04 -16.06 -6.05
C ILE A 219 21.97 -17.03 -4.86
N TYR A 220 21.24 -16.69 -3.80
CA TYR A 220 21.21 -17.48 -2.58
C TYR A 220 20.33 -18.75 -2.71
N LYS A 221 20.94 -19.95 -2.66
CA LYS A 221 20.30 -21.26 -2.96
C LYS A 221 19.01 -21.60 -2.18
N LYS A 222 18.75 -20.96 -1.03
CA LYS A 222 17.54 -21.14 -0.20
C LYS A 222 16.56 -19.96 -0.26
N SER A 223 16.71 -19.02 -1.17
CA SER A 223 15.86 -17.81 -1.24
C SER A 223 14.41 -18.12 -1.54
N ASN A 224 14.15 -18.95 -2.56
CA ASN A 224 12.81 -19.30 -3.04
C ASN A 224 12.00 -20.20 -2.08
N GLN A 225 12.56 -20.65 -0.95
CA GLN A 225 11.89 -21.55 -0.02
C GLN A 225 11.08 -20.80 1.04
N PHE A 226 9.85 -21.27 1.29
CA PHE A 226 8.96 -20.78 2.36
C PHE A 226 9.41 -21.28 3.73
N LEU A 227 10.14 -20.42 4.45
CA LEU A 227 10.71 -20.74 5.76
C LEU A 227 10.18 -19.77 6.83
N PRO A 228 10.21 -20.14 8.12
CA PRO A 228 9.75 -19.24 9.20
C PRO A 228 10.64 -17.99 9.36
N ARG A 229 11.93 -18.06 8.96
CA ARG A 229 12.91 -16.95 8.96
C ARG A 229 12.85 -16.02 10.18
N LYS A 230 12.85 -16.58 11.40
CA LYS A 230 12.65 -15.85 12.66
C LYS A 230 13.51 -14.58 12.77
N LYS A 231 14.81 -14.65 12.47
CA LYS A 231 15.74 -13.52 12.55
C LYS A 231 15.31 -12.32 11.68
N ILE A 232 14.98 -12.56 10.40
CA ILE A 232 14.52 -11.51 9.48
C ILE A 232 13.24 -10.88 10.00
N LYS A 233 12.30 -11.69 10.50
CA LYS A 233 11.05 -11.17 11.06
C LYS A 233 11.25 -10.32 12.29
N THR A 234 12.11 -10.75 13.20
CA THR A 234 12.46 -9.96 14.40
C THR A 234 13.09 -8.64 13.99
N LEU A 235 14.02 -8.65 13.03
CA LEU A 235 14.65 -7.43 12.53
C LEU A 235 13.61 -6.50 11.89
N LEU A 236 12.72 -7.01 11.04
CA LEU A 236 11.65 -6.22 10.42
C LEU A 236 10.67 -5.64 11.45
N PHE A 237 10.34 -6.39 12.49
CA PHE A 237 9.48 -5.91 13.58
C PHE A 237 10.14 -4.81 14.41
N LEU A 238 11.41 -4.99 14.79
CA LEU A 238 12.17 -3.97 15.50
C LEU A 238 12.32 -2.72 14.63
N PHE A 239 12.57 -2.92 13.34
CA PHE A 239 12.66 -1.84 12.37
C PHE A 239 11.35 -1.06 12.25
N SER A 240 10.20 -1.73 12.05
CA SER A 240 8.90 -1.05 11.99
C SER A 240 8.57 -0.31 13.29
N PHE A 241 8.90 -0.88 14.44
CA PHE A 241 8.73 -0.22 15.73
C PHE A 241 9.61 1.02 15.87
N SER A 242 10.88 0.93 15.44
CA SER A 242 11.79 2.08 15.43
C SER A 242 11.32 3.20 14.51
N ILE A 243 10.75 2.87 13.34
CA ILE A 243 10.17 3.86 12.43
C ILE A 243 9.05 4.65 13.12
N ILE A 244 8.13 3.97 13.81
CA ILE A 244 7.04 4.62 14.53
C ILE A 244 7.62 5.62 15.55
N ILE A 245 8.57 5.19 16.36
CA ILE A 245 9.21 6.06 17.37
C ILE A 245 9.88 7.26 16.71
N ILE A 246 10.66 7.03 15.66
CA ILE A 246 11.40 8.10 14.95
C ILE A 246 10.43 9.12 14.34
N GLN A 247 9.35 8.69 13.70
CA GLN A 247 8.37 9.59 13.11
C GLN A 247 7.71 10.50 14.17
N PHE A 248 7.32 9.95 15.32
CA PHE A 248 6.78 10.76 16.42
C PHE A 248 7.84 11.66 17.03
N TYR A 249 9.06 11.16 17.23
CA TYR A 249 10.17 11.95 17.75
C TYR A 249 10.43 13.17 16.86
N PHE A 250 10.55 12.99 15.55
CA PHE A 250 10.81 14.09 14.63
C PHE A 250 9.71 15.16 14.68
N ILE A 251 8.44 14.78 14.79
CA ILE A 251 7.33 15.73 14.88
C ILE A 251 7.30 16.47 16.21
N LEU A 252 7.49 15.75 17.33
CA LEU A 252 7.40 16.32 18.67
C LEU A 252 8.54 17.30 18.96
N PHE A 253 9.75 16.98 18.49
CA PHE A 253 10.96 17.74 18.79
C PHE A 253 11.40 18.67 17.65
N PHE A 254 10.61 18.81 16.58
CA PHE A 254 10.94 19.60 15.39
C PHE A 254 11.46 21.02 15.70
N LYS A 255 10.83 21.73 16.64
CA LYS A 255 11.21 23.11 17.01
C LYS A 255 12.39 23.20 18.00
N ILE A 256 12.80 22.07 18.58
CA ILE A 256 13.80 22.01 19.65
C ILE A 256 15.16 21.63 19.06
N ASP A 257 15.19 20.70 18.11
CA ASP A 257 16.43 20.18 17.52
C ASP A 257 16.69 20.80 16.14
N SER A 258 17.80 21.53 16.02
CA SER A 258 18.18 22.20 14.78
C SER A 258 18.45 21.22 13.63
N PHE A 259 18.90 20.00 13.93
CA PHE A 259 19.12 18.95 12.93
C PHE A 259 17.83 18.61 12.18
N LEU A 260 16.67 18.73 12.82
CA LEU A 260 15.39 18.40 12.20
C LEU A 260 14.97 19.38 11.11
N TYR A 261 15.53 20.59 11.05
CA TYR A 261 15.33 21.49 9.91
C TYR A 261 16.01 20.95 8.64
N GLU A 262 17.23 20.43 8.75
CA GLU A 262 17.93 19.81 7.61
C GLU A 262 17.20 18.55 7.12
N VAL A 263 16.74 17.71 8.06
CA VAL A 263 15.93 16.53 7.73
C VAL A 263 14.61 16.94 7.07
N ASN A 264 14.01 18.04 7.51
CA ASN A 264 12.77 18.56 6.95
C ASN A 264 12.94 19.01 5.49
N ASP A 265 14.07 19.62 5.16
CA ASP A 265 14.36 20.01 3.78
C ASP A 265 14.55 18.79 2.88
N LEU A 266 15.25 17.76 3.37
CA LEU A 266 15.38 16.47 2.68
C LEU A 266 14.03 15.79 2.45
N LEU A 267 13.11 15.94 3.42
CA LEU A 267 11.76 15.41 3.38
C LEU A 267 10.75 16.39 2.78
N THR A 268 11.17 17.48 2.12
CA THR A 268 10.26 18.44 1.46
C THR A 268 9.16 19.00 2.37
N SER A 269 9.57 19.47 3.55
CA SER A 269 8.72 20.13 4.55
C SER A 269 7.70 19.24 5.28
N ARG A 270 7.76 17.91 5.09
CA ARG A 270 6.79 16.98 5.70
C ARG A 270 6.87 16.91 7.22
N LEU A 271 8.04 17.15 7.81
CA LEU A 271 8.20 17.23 9.27
C LEU A 271 7.50 18.46 9.83
N TRP A 272 7.60 19.60 9.13
CA TRP A 272 6.91 20.82 9.51
C TRP A 272 5.39 20.66 9.50
N PHE A 273 4.81 20.07 8.46
CA PHE A 273 3.37 19.75 8.41
C PHE A 273 2.95 18.82 9.57
N GLY A 274 3.77 17.80 9.86
CA GLY A 274 3.55 16.93 11.02
C GLY A 274 3.60 17.68 12.35
N ASN A 275 4.52 18.63 12.52
CA ASN A 275 4.60 19.48 13.70
C ASN A 275 3.41 20.44 13.82
N ILE A 276 2.88 20.98 12.72
CA ILE A 276 1.65 21.77 12.73
C ILE A 276 0.48 20.95 13.27
N LEU A 277 0.29 19.73 12.74
CA LEU A 277 -0.74 18.80 13.21
C LEU A 277 -0.62 18.55 14.72
N PHE A 278 0.59 18.29 15.22
CA PHE A 278 0.79 18.08 16.65
C PHE A 278 0.50 19.34 17.47
N ASN A 279 0.92 20.53 17.01
CA ASN A 279 0.67 21.77 17.73
C ASN A 279 -0.82 22.15 17.75
N SER A 280 -1.61 21.75 16.75
CA SER A 280 -3.04 22.07 16.68
C SER A 280 -3.93 21.07 17.39
N ILE A 281 -3.66 19.76 17.26
CA ILE A 281 -4.50 18.69 17.82
C ILE A 281 -3.93 18.15 19.14
N GLY A 282 -2.62 18.27 19.37
CA GLY A 282 -1.93 17.59 20.46
C GLY A 282 -1.68 16.11 20.14
N PHE A 283 -1.63 15.26 21.17
CA PHE A 283 -1.45 13.82 20.97
C PHE A 283 -2.64 13.15 20.26
N PRO A 284 -2.41 12.07 19.49
CA PRO A 284 -3.50 11.33 18.86
C PRO A 284 -4.53 10.84 19.87
N ASN A 285 -5.81 10.95 19.49
CA ASN A 285 -6.90 10.41 20.29
C ASN A 285 -6.76 8.90 20.51
N PHE A 286 -7.17 8.42 21.68
CA PHE A 286 -7.06 7.01 22.02
C PHE A 286 -8.02 6.11 21.23
N PHE A 287 -9.30 6.51 21.09
CA PHE A 287 -10.36 5.63 20.58
C PHE A 287 -10.85 5.95 19.18
N ILE A 288 -11.05 7.23 18.85
CA ILE A 288 -11.61 7.67 17.58
C ILE A 288 -10.64 8.69 16.98
N GLY A 289 -10.20 8.43 15.75
CA GLY A 289 -9.29 9.31 15.04
C GLY A 289 -9.96 10.57 14.50
N THR A 290 -9.15 11.59 14.24
CA THR A 290 -9.59 12.89 13.74
C THR A 290 -9.42 12.98 12.22
N ASN A 291 -10.24 13.80 11.57
CA ASN A 291 -9.95 14.17 10.20
C ASN A 291 -8.68 15.04 10.18
N ILE A 292 -7.68 14.64 9.40
CA ILE A 292 -6.43 15.38 9.25
C ILE A 292 -6.22 15.92 7.83
N GLU A 293 -7.27 15.91 6.98
CA GLU A 293 -7.21 16.40 5.59
C GLU A 293 -6.61 17.82 5.49
N GLU A 294 -6.91 18.70 6.46
CA GLU A 294 -6.40 20.09 6.50
C GLU A 294 -4.89 20.21 6.76
N TYR A 295 -4.26 19.16 7.25
CA TYR A 295 -2.83 19.15 7.59
C TYR A 295 -1.98 18.46 6.53
N LEU A 296 -2.61 17.91 5.48
CA LEU A 296 -1.88 17.33 4.38
C LEU A 296 -1.01 18.40 3.69
N PRO A 297 0.17 18.03 3.19
CA PRO A 297 0.67 16.65 3.03
C PRO A 297 1.52 16.15 4.22
N ILE A 298 1.00 15.19 4.97
CA ILE A 298 1.75 14.42 5.98
C ILE A 298 1.94 13.03 5.41
N ASP A 299 3.06 12.80 4.75
CA ASP A 299 3.30 11.52 4.06
C ASP A 299 3.91 10.47 5.00
N PHE A 300 4.07 10.79 6.30
CA PHE A 300 4.41 9.80 7.33
C PHE A 300 3.23 8.89 7.62
N TYR A 301 3.30 7.68 7.10
CA TYR A 301 2.23 6.69 7.23
C TYR A 301 1.77 6.46 8.68
N PHE A 302 2.67 6.25 9.63
CA PHE A 302 2.25 5.89 10.99
C PHE A 302 1.61 7.07 11.71
N ILE A 303 2.12 8.28 11.50
CA ILE A 303 1.51 9.51 12.01
C ILE A 303 0.11 9.65 11.44
N GLN A 304 -0.03 9.65 10.12
CA GLN A 304 -1.33 9.81 9.47
C GLN A 304 -2.34 8.78 9.98
N ILE A 305 -1.94 7.51 10.09
CA ILE A 305 -2.84 6.46 10.56
C ILE A 305 -3.21 6.64 12.01
N ILE A 306 -2.26 6.88 12.90
CA ILE A 306 -2.54 6.92 14.33
C ILE A 306 -3.45 8.11 14.65
N TYR A 307 -3.26 9.26 14.00
CA TYR A 307 -4.20 10.39 14.11
C TYR A 307 -5.55 10.09 13.45
N SER A 308 -5.55 9.49 12.25
CA SER A 308 -6.79 9.23 11.50
C SER A 308 -7.64 8.09 12.08
N PHE A 309 -7.06 7.16 12.84
CA PHE A 309 -7.76 5.95 13.28
C PHE A 309 -7.87 5.83 14.80
N GLY A 310 -7.02 6.56 15.53
CA GLY A 310 -6.87 6.47 16.97
C GLY A 310 -5.82 5.42 17.39
N LEU A 311 -5.20 5.67 18.54
CA LEU A 311 -4.07 4.90 19.04
C LEU A 311 -4.43 3.45 19.40
N ILE A 312 -5.59 3.21 20.02
CA ILE A 312 -6.04 1.86 20.41
C ILE A 312 -6.42 1.03 19.18
N PRO A 313 -7.29 1.51 18.24
CA PRO A 313 -7.59 0.78 17.02
C PRO A 313 -6.34 0.45 16.19
N PHE A 314 -5.39 1.39 16.08
CA PHE A 314 -4.10 1.14 15.44
C PHE A 314 -3.31 0.05 16.15
N SER A 315 -3.18 0.13 17.48
CA SER A 315 -2.41 -0.84 18.27
C SER A 315 -2.96 -2.26 18.14
N ILE A 316 -4.29 -2.41 18.11
CA ILE A 316 -4.96 -3.70 17.87
C ILE A 316 -4.63 -4.23 16.47
N LEU A 317 -4.76 -3.40 15.44
CA LEU A 317 -4.42 -3.79 14.06
C LEU A 317 -2.94 -4.18 13.92
N TYR A 318 -2.03 -3.35 14.46
CA TYR A 318 -0.61 -3.59 14.45
C TYR A 318 -0.26 -4.91 15.15
N PHE A 319 -0.86 -5.18 16.31
CA PHE A 319 -0.72 -6.46 17.01
C PHE A 319 -1.22 -7.65 16.18
N MET A 320 -2.39 -7.51 15.53
CA MET A 320 -2.94 -8.59 14.68
C MET A 320 -2.04 -8.88 13.48
N ILE A 321 -1.53 -7.85 12.81
CA ILE A 321 -0.63 -7.95 11.65
C ILE A 321 0.69 -8.61 12.07
N THR A 322 1.31 -8.13 13.15
CA THR A 322 2.58 -8.67 13.66
C THR A 322 2.43 -10.12 14.11
N LYS A 323 1.38 -10.46 14.85
CA LYS A 323 1.05 -11.85 15.22
C LYS A 323 0.89 -12.73 13.99
N LYS A 324 0.20 -12.26 12.95
CA LYS A 324 0.04 -13.02 11.70
C LYS A 324 1.40 -13.19 11.01
N PHE A 325 2.19 -12.13 10.90
CA PHE A 325 3.52 -12.13 10.29
C PHE A 325 4.47 -13.14 10.92
N PHE A 326 4.57 -13.19 12.25
CA PHE A 326 5.42 -14.15 12.93
C PHE A 326 5.01 -15.61 12.67
N ASN A 327 3.73 -15.87 12.44
CA ASN A 327 3.20 -17.21 12.14
C ASN A 327 3.28 -17.61 10.66
N THR A 328 3.49 -16.67 9.74
CA THR A 328 3.49 -16.92 8.28
C THR A 328 4.86 -17.32 7.75
N LYS A 329 5.01 -18.41 6.98
CA LYS A 329 6.30 -18.72 6.31
C LYS A 329 6.55 -17.79 5.11
N ILE A 330 7.78 -17.34 4.90
CA ILE A 330 8.14 -16.37 3.84
C ILE A 330 9.38 -16.81 3.06
N THR A 331 9.46 -16.44 1.77
CA THR A 331 10.71 -16.51 0.99
C THR A 331 11.64 -15.37 1.41
N LEU A 332 12.91 -15.42 0.98
CA LEU A 332 13.85 -14.34 1.28
C LEU A 332 13.43 -13.06 0.56
N LEU A 333 13.05 -13.17 -0.72
CA LEU A 333 12.58 -12.05 -1.52
C LEU A 333 11.33 -11.40 -0.91
N MET A 334 10.38 -12.18 -0.38
CA MET A 334 9.25 -11.63 0.38
C MET A 334 9.71 -10.80 1.58
N GLY A 335 10.74 -11.25 2.32
CA GLY A 335 11.32 -10.49 3.42
C GLY A 335 11.92 -9.17 2.95
N CYS A 336 12.66 -9.19 1.83
CA CYS A 336 13.20 -7.97 1.22
C CYS A 336 12.12 -7.03 0.69
N THR A 337 11.04 -7.55 0.08
CA THR A 337 9.89 -6.73 -0.31
C THR A 337 9.27 -6.06 0.92
N LEU A 338 9.04 -6.81 2.01
CA LEU A 338 8.50 -6.23 3.26
C LEU A 338 9.41 -5.13 3.81
N PHE A 339 10.73 -5.29 3.72
CA PHE A 339 11.69 -4.25 4.12
C PHE A 339 11.54 -2.97 3.29
N VAL A 340 11.52 -3.10 1.97
CA VAL A 340 11.39 -1.95 1.05
C VAL A 340 10.06 -1.24 1.25
N MET A 341 8.95 -1.98 1.39
CA MET A 341 7.63 -1.38 1.65
C MET A 341 7.52 -0.74 3.04
N LEU A 342 8.32 -1.18 4.02
CA LEU A 342 8.43 -0.49 5.31
C LEU A 342 9.22 0.82 5.19
N LEU A 343 10.28 0.87 4.39
CA LEU A 343 11.00 2.13 4.15
C LEU A 343 10.11 3.18 3.49
N GLU A 344 9.23 2.75 2.57
CA GLU A 344 8.28 3.63 1.89
C GLU A 344 7.34 4.36 2.87
N THR A 345 7.04 3.77 4.04
CA THR A 345 6.21 4.42 5.08
C THR A 345 6.80 5.70 5.69
N MET A 346 8.08 5.97 5.44
CA MET A 346 8.74 7.21 5.87
C MET A 346 8.36 8.41 5.03
N THR A 347 7.91 8.21 3.79
CA THR A 347 7.65 9.33 2.89
C THR A 347 6.37 9.16 2.09
N GLU A 348 5.62 8.07 2.29
CA GLU A 348 4.41 7.78 1.55
C GLU A 348 3.38 6.99 2.37
N THR A 349 2.12 7.11 1.98
CA THR A 349 0.93 6.59 2.67
C THR A 349 0.55 5.18 2.19
N TYR A 350 1.55 4.39 1.80
CA TYR A 350 1.47 3.19 0.96
C TYR A 350 0.46 2.12 1.40
N PHE A 351 0.41 1.79 2.69
CA PHE A 351 -0.48 0.72 3.19
C PHE A 351 -1.94 1.16 3.38
N SER A 352 -2.29 2.43 3.15
CA SER A 352 -3.68 2.92 3.20
C SER A 352 -4.43 2.69 1.87
N VAL A 353 -3.70 2.27 0.83
CA VAL A 353 -4.24 1.97 -0.49
C VAL A 353 -4.05 0.47 -0.79
N PRO A 354 -5.14 -0.32 -0.93
CA PRO A 354 -5.06 -1.75 -1.19
C PRO A 354 -4.38 -2.11 -2.51
N PHE A 355 -4.39 -1.19 -3.49
CA PHE A 355 -3.66 -1.32 -4.74
C PHE A 355 -2.14 -1.40 -4.54
N TYR A 356 -1.64 -0.71 -3.51
CA TYR A 356 -0.22 -0.67 -3.19
C TYR A 356 0.17 -1.70 -2.11
N SER A 357 -0.77 -2.18 -1.29
CA SER A 357 -0.53 -3.00 -0.09
C SER A 357 -0.03 -4.46 -0.27
N ILE A 358 0.86 -4.75 -1.23
CA ILE A 358 1.49 -6.07 -1.47
C ILE A 358 2.04 -6.67 -0.19
N ALA A 359 2.71 -5.86 0.64
CA ALA A 359 3.31 -6.30 1.89
C ALA A 359 2.27 -6.91 2.86
N LEU A 360 1.06 -6.35 2.96
CA LEU A 360 0.00 -6.94 3.76
C LEU A 360 -0.55 -8.23 3.14
N PHE A 361 -0.65 -8.32 1.80
CA PHE A 361 -1.03 -9.56 1.12
C PHE A 361 0.03 -10.68 1.29
N ILE A 362 1.32 -10.34 1.32
CA ILE A 362 2.38 -11.28 1.68
C ILE A 362 2.13 -11.85 3.08
N ILE A 363 1.77 -11.02 4.06
CA ILE A 363 1.57 -11.45 5.45
C ILE A 363 0.32 -12.33 5.60
N TYR A 364 -0.79 -11.94 4.96
CA TYR A 364 -2.09 -12.57 5.17
C TYR A 364 -2.33 -13.82 4.31
N SER A 365 -1.75 -13.87 3.11
CA SER A 365 -1.93 -14.98 2.16
C SER A 365 -1.65 -16.37 2.75
N LYS A 366 -2.35 -17.38 2.21
CA LYS A 366 -2.07 -18.78 2.50
C LYS A 366 -0.76 -19.19 1.82
N LYS A 367 0.17 -19.73 2.60
CA LYS A 367 1.48 -20.21 2.12
C LYS A 367 1.35 -21.69 1.77
N ILE A 368 1.10 -21.95 0.49
CA ILE A 368 0.86 -23.27 -0.15
C ILE A 368 -0.51 -23.89 0.20
#